data_AF-A0A3N1L0W6-F1
#
_entry.id   AF-A0A3N1L0W6-F1
#
_cell.length_a   1.000
_cell.length_b   1.000
_cell.length_c   1.000
_cell.angle_alpha   90.00
_cell.angle_beta   90.00
_cell.angle_gamma   90.00
#
_symmetry.space_group_name_H-M   'P 1'
#
loop_
_entity.id
_entity.type
_entity.pdbx_description
1 polymer ?
#
loop_
_entity_poly.entity_id
_entity_poly.type
_entity_poly.pdbx_seq_one_letter_code
_entity_poly.pdbx_strand_id
1 'polypeptide(L)'
;MVAPNPQNVSEEDAKARARALGDAVMRELDADRRYFERRPHRSYRLRRSFPAEGEQVSILIGGEWPMTVGALFTAVRQVAPGVRARAFFLAPRSLETDVSDAEAAEYFRQFNTATALDDFAAALAATRAERRL
;
A
#
# COMPACT_ATOMS: atom_id res chain seq x y z
N MET A 1 -10.62 19.56 27.64
CA MET A 1 -11.12 19.71 26.25
C MET A 1 -10.98 18.37 25.56
N VAL A 2 -12.09 17.63 25.42
CA VAL A 2 -12.13 16.37 24.67
C VAL A 2 -12.28 16.76 23.20
N ALA A 3 -11.38 16.29 22.33
CA ALA A 3 -11.49 16.53 20.89
C ALA A 3 -12.82 15.92 20.38
N PRO A 4 -13.55 16.59 19.48
CA PRO A 4 -14.80 16.06 18.96
C PRO A 4 -14.57 14.71 18.25
N ASN A 5 -15.47 13.76 18.52
CA ASN A 5 -15.51 12.43 17.92
C ASN A 5 -15.70 12.53 16.39
N PRO A 6 -14.81 11.97 15.54
CA PRO A 6 -14.82 12.17 14.08
C PRO A 6 -15.93 11.42 13.32
N GLN A 7 -16.96 10.90 13.99
CA GLN A 7 -17.91 9.93 13.41
C GLN A 7 -19.07 10.50 12.56
N ASN A 8 -18.99 11.71 12.03
CA ASN A 8 -20.07 12.29 11.20
C ASN A 8 -19.61 12.67 9.78
N VAL A 9 -18.89 11.79 9.09
CA VAL A 9 -18.78 11.88 7.63
C VAL A 9 -19.82 10.93 7.05
N SER A 10 -20.77 11.45 6.26
CA SER A 10 -21.76 10.58 5.61
C SER A 10 -21.04 9.61 4.66
N GLU A 11 -21.58 8.39 4.51
CA GLU A 11 -21.02 7.41 3.57
C GLU A 11 -20.91 7.97 2.14
N GLU A 12 -21.82 8.87 1.78
CA GLU A 12 -21.85 9.57 0.49
C GLU A 12 -20.68 10.55 0.34
N ASP A 13 -20.36 11.33 1.38
CA ASP A 13 -19.20 12.22 1.40
C ASP A 13 -17.88 11.43 1.34
N ALA A 14 -17.81 10.31 2.06
CA ALA A 14 -16.65 9.42 2.03
C ALA A 14 -16.41 8.84 0.62
N LYS A 15 -17.48 8.43 -0.08
CA LYS A 15 -17.42 7.95 -1.47
C LYS A 15 -17.02 9.06 -2.44
N ALA A 16 -17.58 10.27 -2.29
CA ALA A 16 -17.22 11.41 -3.14
C ALA A 16 -15.74 11.80 -2.98
N ARG A 17 -15.25 11.84 -1.73
CA ARG A 17 -13.84 12.08 -1.41
C ARG A 17 -12.94 10.98 -1.97
N ALA A 18 -13.29 9.70 -1.76
CA ALA A 18 -12.51 8.58 -2.30
C ALA A 18 -12.41 8.63 -3.83
N ARG A 19 -13.48 9.02 -4.51
CA ARG A 19 -13.48 9.19 -5.98
C ARG A 19 -12.59 10.35 -6.41
N ALA A 20 -12.64 11.49 -5.73
CA ALA A 20 -11.77 12.64 -6.00
C ALA A 20 -10.28 12.33 -5.78
N LEU A 21 -9.97 11.44 -4.83
CA LEU A 21 -8.61 10.99 -4.56
C LEU A 21 -8.03 10.03 -5.60
N GLY A 22 -8.89 9.38 -6.40
CA GLY A 22 -8.49 8.32 -7.32
C GLY A 22 -7.32 8.71 -8.22
N ASP A 23 -7.38 9.88 -8.86
CA ASP A 23 -6.34 10.35 -9.79
C ASP A 23 -5.02 10.70 -9.09
N ALA A 24 -5.08 11.16 -7.83
CA ALA A 24 -3.88 11.43 -7.05
C ALA A 24 -3.19 10.11 -6.67
N VAL A 25 -3.95 9.14 -6.17
CA VAL A 25 -3.44 7.81 -5.83
C VAL A 25 -2.88 7.11 -7.07
N MET A 26 -3.55 7.19 -8.23
CA MET A 26 -3.07 6.56 -9.46
C MET A 26 -1.73 7.14 -9.93
N ARG A 27 -1.52 8.46 -9.81
CA ARG A 27 -0.23 9.09 -10.12
C ARG A 27 0.87 8.62 -9.18
N GLU A 28 0.55 8.43 -7.91
CA GLU A 28 1.48 7.93 -6.90
C GLU A 28 1.86 6.46 -7.13
N LEU A 29 0.89 5.62 -7.54
CA LEU A 29 1.13 4.23 -7.94
C LEU A 29 2.06 4.11 -9.14
N ASP A 30 2.09 5.10 -10.02
CA ASP A 30 3.02 5.15 -11.14
C ASP A 30 4.48 5.21 -10.67
N ALA A 31 4.75 5.79 -9.50
CA ALA A 31 6.08 5.79 -8.90
C ALA A 31 6.53 4.39 -8.51
N ASP A 32 5.63 3.54 -8.01
CA ASP A 32 5.91 2.14 -7.72
C ASP A 32 6.17 1.35 -9.01
N ARG A 33 5.38 1.62 -10.07
CA ARG A 33 5.66 1.03 -11.39
C ARG A 33 7.07 1.33 -11.88
N ARG A 34 7.43 2.61 -11.93
CA ARG A 34 8.75 3.06 -12.41
C ARG A 34 9.89 2.53 -11.54
N TYR A 35 9.67 2.35 -10.23
CA TYR A 35 10.66 1.76 -9.33
C TYR A 35 11.02 0.34 -9.76
N PHE A 36 10.02 -0.52 -9.96
CA PHE A 36 10.23 -1.91 -10.33
C PHE A 36 10.74 -2.08 -11.77
N GLU A 37 10.31 -1.22 -12.70
CA GLU A 37 10.87 -1.18 -14.06
C GLU A 37 12.37 -0.88 -14.05
N ARG A 38 12.82 0.04 -13.20
CA ARG A 38 14.26 0.36 -13.05
C ARG A 38 15.04 -0.67 -12.22
N ARG A 39 14.36 -1.49 -11.42
CA ARG A 39 14.96 -2.47 -10.52
C ARG A 39 14.31 -3.84 -10.72
N PRO A 40 14.51 -4.49 -11.88
CA PRO A 40 13.81 -5.72 -12.25
C PRO A 40 14.15 -6.93 -11.34
N HIS A 41 15.24 -6.84 -10.56
CA HIS A 41 15.62 -7.85 -9.58
C HIS A 41 14.91 -7.68 -8.22
N ARG A 42 14.20 -6.57 -7.99
CA ARG A 42 13.44 -6.31 -6.77
C ARG A 42 12.01 -6.81 -6.94
N SER A 43 11.50 -7.51 -5.94
CA SER A 43 10.08 -7.90 -5.85
C SER A 43 9.31 -7.08 -4.81
N TYR A 44 10.05 -6.43 -3.90
CA TYR A 44 9.51 -5.64 -2.82
C TYR A 44 10.07 -4.22 -2.82
N ARG A 45 9.28 -3.31 -2.23
CA ARG A 45 9.68 -1.93 -1.99
C ARG A 45 9.14 -1.48 -0.65
N LEU A 46 9.99 -0.93 0.20
CA LEU A 46 9.57 -0.16 1.35
C LEU A 46 9.66 1.34 1.02
N ARG A 47 8.65 2.12 1.40
CA ARG A 47 8.69 3.58 1.28
C ARG A 47 7.79 4.24 2.29
N ARG A 48 7.99 5.55 2.48
CA ARG A 48 6.96 6.39 3.07
C ARG A 48 5.73 6.40 2.16
N SER A 49 4.56 6.38 2.77
CA SER A 49 3.31 6.52 2.04
C SER A 49 3.16 7.94 1.53
N PHE A 50 2.51 8.06 0.39
CA PHE A 50 2.20 9.36 -0.16
C PHE A 50 1.00 9.99 0.57
N PRO A 51 0.84 11.31 0.55
CA PRO A 51 -0.27 11.98 1.25
C PRO A 51 -1.65 11.47 0.82
N ALA A 52 -1.90 11.25 -0.48
CA ALA A 52 -3.20 10.78 -0.94
C ALA A 52 -3.47 9.33 -0.50
N GLU A 53 -2.44 8.49 -0.37
CA GLU A 53 -2.60 7.16 0.24
C GLU A 53 -3.01 7.24 1.72
N GLY A 54 -2.45 8.19 2.48
CA GLY A 54 -2.82 8.37 3.89
C GLY A 54 -4.27 8.79 4.08
N GLU A 55 -4.76 9.67 3.22
CA GLU A 55 -6.18 10.06 3.22
C GLU A 55 -7.07 8.91 2.72
N GLN A 56 -6.66 8.15 1.71
CA GLN A 56 -7.38 6.95 1.26
C GLN A 56 -7.53 5.93 2.39
N VAL A 57 -6.46 5.65 3.14
CA VAL A 57 -6.49 4.74 4.29
C VAL A 57 -7.40 5.29 5.40
N SER A 58 -7.34 6.59 5.67
CA SER A 58 -8.19 7.24 6.69
C SER A 58 -9.69 7.10 6.36
N ILE A 59 -10.05 7.25 5.07
CA ILE A 59 -11.41 6.99 4.59
C ILE A 59 -11.79 5.52 4.81
N LEU A 60 -10.91 4.57 4.46
CA LEU A 60 -11.18 3.14 4.56
C LEU A 60 -11.41 2.68 6.02
N ILE A 61 -10.65 3.23 6.97
CA ILE A 61 -10.77 2.85 8.39
C ILE A 61 -11.82 3.68 9.15
N GLY A 62 -12.48 4.64 8.49
CA GLY A 62 -13.51 5.50 9.10
C GLY A 62 -12.99 6.47 10.16
N GLY A 63 -11.73 6.91 10.05
CA GLY A 63 -11.10 7.77 11.04
C GLY A 63 -9.74 8.32 10.61
N GLU A 64 -9.26 9.34 11.30
CA GLU A 64 -7.94 9.91 11.02
C GLU A 64 -6.82 8.97 11.45
N TRP A 65 -5.81 8.87 10.60
CA TRP A 65 -4.58 8.19 10.96
C TRP A 65 -3.80 9.00 12.01
N PRO A 66 -3.40 8.42 13.16
CA PRO A 66 -2.71 9.15 14.22
C PRO A 66 -1.23 9.41 13.84
N MET A 67 -1.02 10.34 12.92
CA MET A 67 0.29 10.73 12.37
C MET A 67 1.20 11.48 13.37
N THR A 68 0.69 11.82 14.55
CA THR A 68 1.44 12.55 15.59
C THR A 68 2.54 11.71 16.23
N VAL A 69 2.40 10.38 16.24
CA VAL A 69 3.35 9.45 16.88
C VAL A 69 4.29 8.74 15.89
N GLY A 70 4.18 9.03 14.59
CA GLY A 70 4.96 8.35 13.57
C GLY A 70 4.77 8.90 12.16
N ALA A 71 5.00 8.06 11.17
CA ALA A 71 4.57 8.29 9.80
C ALA A 71 3.96 7.00 9.22
N LEU A 72 3.12 7.17 8.20
CA LEU A 72 2.58 6.08 7.43
C LEU A 72 3.63 5.61 6.40
N PHE A 73 3.86 4.31 6.36
CA PHE A 73 4.73 3.63 5.43
C PHE A 73 3.93 2.62 4.60
N THR A 74 4.39 2.39 3.37
CA THR A 74 3.85 1.40 2.45
C THR A 74 4.95 0.37 2.15
N ALA A 75 4.70 -0.89 2.50
CA ALA A 75 5.41 -2.01 1.91
C ALA A 75 4.65 -2.47 0.66
N VAL A 76 5.33 -2.54 -0.47
CA VAL A 76 4.76 -2.90 -1.78
C VAL A 76 5.36 -4.22 -2.23
N ARG A 77 4.52 -5.14 -2.70
CA ARG A 77 4.93 -6.38 -3.38
C ARG A 77 4.49 -6.33 -4.83
N GLN A 78 5.43 -6.53 -5.76
CA GLN A 78 5.10 -6.77 -7.15
C GLN A 78 4.72 -8.25 -7.33
N VAL A 79 3.44 -8.51 -7.57
CA VAL A 79 2.92 -9.87 -7.76
C VAL A 79 3.10 -10.30 -9.21
N ALA A 80 2.86 -9.38 -10.13
CA ALA A 80 3.09 -9.54 -11.56
C ALA A 80 3.35 -8.16 -12.22
N PRO A 81 3.85 -8.10 -13.46
CA PRO A 81 3.83 -6.86 -14.24
C PRO A 81 2.42 -6.24 -14.22
N GLY A 82 2.33 -4.98 -13.79
CA GLY A 82 1.06 -4.26 -13.65
C GLY A 82 0.25 -4.55 -12.39
N VAL A 83 0.56 -5.62 -11.64
CA VAL A 83 -0.18 -6.02 -10.42
C VAL A 83 0.70 -5.90 -9.18
N ARG A 84 0.28 -5.04 -8.26
CA ARG A 84 1.03 -4.72 -7.03
C ARG A 84 0.09 -4.75 -5.82
N ALA A 85 0.54 -5.37 -4.75
CA ALA A 85 -0.11 -5.33 -3.46
C ALA A 85 0.57 -4.29 -2.56
N ARG A 86 -0.20 -3.65 -1.68
CA ARG A 86 0.29 -2.63 -0.73
C ARG A 86 -0.16 -3.00 0.67
N ALA A 87 0.77 -2.96 1.62
CA ALA A 87 0.52 -3.04 3.05
C ALA A 87 0.91 -1.71 3.69
N PHE A 88 0.01 -1.15 4.49
CA PHE A 88 0.14 0.15 5.13
C PHE A 88 0.39 -0.01 6.63
N PHE A 89 1.39 0.68 7.19
CA PHE A 89 1.73 0.53 8.60
C PHE A 89 2.39 1.77 9.22
N LEU A 90 2.23 1.91 10.55
CA LEU A 90 2.79 3.01 11.34
C LEU A 90 4.21 2.62 11.74
N ALA A 91 5.14 3.55 11.56
CA ALA A 91 6.49 3.40 12.10
C ALA A 91 7.09 4.76 12.49
N PRO A 92 8.18 4.77 13.28
CA PRO A 92 8.94 5.99 13.54
C PRO A 92 9.35 6.70 12.25
N ARG A 93 9.37 8.02 12.27
CA ARG A 93 9.73 8.85 11.10
C ARG A 93 11.14 8.58 10.58
N SER A 94 12.01 8.06 11.44
CA SER A 94 13.40 7.70 11.18
C SER A 94 13.58 6.29 10.61
N LEU A 95 12.50 5.54 10.33
CA LEU A 95 12.63 4.22 9.71
C LEU A 95 13.35 4.34 8.37
N GLU A 96 14.42 3.56 8.20
CA GLU A 96 15.14 3.45 6.94
C GLU A 96 14.26 2.78 5.88
N THR A 97 14.31 3.30 4.65
CA THR A 97 13.51 2.79 3.53
C THR A 97 14.35 2.28 2.37
N ASP A 98 15.63 2.65 2.30
CA ASP A 98 16.59 2.04 1.39
C ASP A 98 17.15 0.74 1.99
N VAL A 99 16.25 -0.24 2.08
CA VAL A 99 16.52 -1.55 2.66
C VAL A 99 16.69 -2.61 1.57
N SER A 100 17.17 -3.79 1.95
CA SER A 100 17.23 -4.93 1.05
C SER A 100 15.82 -5.42 0.65
N ASP A 101 15.75 -6.21 -0.42
CA ASP A 101 14.49 -6.80 -0.89
C ASP A 101 13.91 -7.75 0.17
N ALA A 102 14.79 -8.47 0.88
CA ALA A 102 14.43 -9.39 1.95
C ALA A 102 13.82 -8.66 3.16
N GLU A 103 14.42 -7.54 3.58
CA GLU A 103 13.87 -6.70 4.66
C GLU A 103 12.52 -6.10 4.26
N ALA A 104 12.41 -5.56 3.04
CA ALA A 104 11.13 -5.05 2.53
C ALA A 104 10.05 -6.14 2.48
N ALA A 105 10.43 -7.38 2.17
CA ALA A 105 9.51 -8.53 2.17
C ALA A 105 9.04 -8.88 3.58
N GLU A 106 9.89 -8.74 4.60
CA GLU A 106 9.53 -8.96 6.00
C GLU A 106 8.47 -7.94 6.46
N TYR A 107 8.68 -6.66 6.18
CA TYR A 107 7.68 -5.62 6.44
C TYR A 107 6.36 -5.91 5.72
N PHE A 108 6.43 -6.33 4.45
CA PHE A 108 5.23 -6.68 3.70
C PHE A 108 4.48 -7.83 4.37
N ARG A 109 5.15 -8.94 4.72
CA ARG A 109 4.50 -10.09 5.37
C ARG A 109 3.93 -9.74 6.74
N GLN A 110 4.68 -9.00 7.55
CA GLN A 110 4.28 -8.63 8.90
C GLN A 110 2.99 -7.79 8.91
N PHE A 111 2.85 -6.87 7.96
CA PHE A 111 1.74 -5.91 7.93
C PHE A 111 0.68 -6.20 6.87
N ASN A 112 0.88 -7.22 6.03
CA ASN A 112 -0.15 -7.74 5.14
C ASN A 112 -0.94 -8.84 5.85
N THR A 113 -2.10 -8.49 6.40
CA THR A 113 -2.97 -9.44 7.11
C THR A 113 -3.85 -10.28 6.17
N ALA A 114 -3.75 -10.09 4.86
CA ALA A 114 -4.56 -10.80 3.87
C ALA A 114 -3.83 -12.04 3.31
N THR A 115 -4.32 -13.24 3.67
CA THR A 115 -3.88 -14.54 3.13
C THR A 115 -4.22 -14.73 1.65
N ALA A 116 -5.28 -14.07 1.15
CA ALA A 116 -5.77 -14.21 -0.22
C ALA A 116 -4.77 -13.82 -1.34
N LEU A 117 -3.72 -13.05 -1.01
CA LEU A 117 -2.72 -12.61 -2.00
C LEU A 117 -1.72 -13.72 -2.36
N ASP A 118 -1.42 -14.63 -1.44
CA ASP A 118 -0.52 -15.76 -1.71
C ASP A 118 -1.21 -16.79 -2.61
N ASP A 119 -2.48 -17.07 -2.36
CA ASP A 119 -3.31 -17.92 -3.22
C ASP A 119 -3.43 -17.34 -4.64
N PHE A 120 -3.66 -16.03 -4.75
CA PHE A 120 -3.73 -15.35 -6.04
C PHE A 120 -2.39 -15.36 -6.79
N ALA A 121 -1.28 -15.15 -6.09
CA ALA A 121 0.06 -15.22 -6.68
C ALA A 121 0.37 -16.65 -7.19
N ALA A 122 0.01 -17.67 -6.42
CA ALA A 122 0.15 -19.07 -6.81
C ALA A 122 -0.70 -19.40 -8.05
N ALA A 123 -1.95 -18.94 -8.09
CA ALA A 123 -2.83 -19.11 -9.24
C ALA A 123 -2.26 -18.47 -10.51
N LEU A 124 -1.75 -17.23 -10.44
CA LEU A 124 -1.10 -16.56 -11.58
C LEU A 124 0.14 -17.30 -12.08
N ALA A 125 0.94 -17.87 -11.17
CA ALA A 125 2.11 -18.66 -11.54
C ALA A 125 1.71 -19.95 -12.27
N ALA A 126 0.68 -20.66 -11.79
CA ALA A 126 0.16 -21.86 -12.44
C ALA A 126 -0.37 -21.57 -13.85
N THR A 127 -1.17 -20.51 -14.03
CA THR A 127 -1.70 -20.12 -15.35
C THR A 127 -0.60 -19.73 -16.35
N ARG A 128 0.53 -19.19 -15.88
CA ARG A 128 1.69 -18.90 -16.75
C ARG A 128 2.47 -20.14 -17.17
N ALA A 129 2.52 -21.16 -16.32
CA ALA A 129 3.17 -22.44 -16.64
C ALA A 129 2.38 -23.20 -17.71
N GLU A 130 1.05 -23.21 -17.62
CA GLU A 130 0.16 -23.87 -18.59
C GLU A 130 0.18 -23.24 -19.99
N ARG A 131 0.46 -21.93 -20.11
CA ARG A 131 0.53 -21.20 -21.38
C ARG A 131 1.90 -21.28 -22.09
N ARG A 132 2.87 -22.02 -21.53
CA ARG A 132 4.21 -22.24 -22.09
C ARG A 132 4.41 -23.65 -22.67
N LEU A 133 3.37 -24.47 -22.67
CA LEU A 133 3.25 -25.74 -23.41
C LEU A 133 2.46 -25.51 -24.70
#